data_AF-A0A3L7VT46-F1
#
_entry.id   AF-A0A3L7VT46-F1
#
_cell.length_a   1.000
_cell.length_b   1.000
_cell.length_c   1.000
_cell.angle_alpha   90.00
_cell.angle_beta   90.00
_cell.angle_gamma   90.00
#
_symmetry.space_group_name_H-M   'P 1'
#
loop_
_entity.id
_entity.type
_entity.pdbx_description
1 polymer ?
#
loop_
_entity_poly.entity_id
_entity_poly.type
_entity_poly.pdbx_seq_one_letter_code
_entity_poly.pdbx_strand_id
1 'polypeptide(L)' 'ALRPAVIYRKLSFGTQSEAGSRFIERMLTISETCRLQKRPIYRWLCDAVDASLKGESAPCILSGP' A
#
# COMPACT_ATOMS: atom_id res chain seq x y z
N ALA A 1 -1.97 5.50 -12.43
CA ALA A 1 -1.27 5.60 -11.13
C ALA A 1 -1.28 6.99 -10.44
N LEU A 2 -1.07 8.13 -11.12
CA LEU A 2 -0.68 9.38 -10.42
C LEU A 2 -1.79 10.14 -9.67
N ARG A 3 -3.04 10.05 -10.13
CA ARG A 3 -4.16 10.87 -9.61
C ARG A 3 -4.39 10.72 -8.08
N PRO A 4 -4.40 9.51 -7.49
CA PRO A 4 -4.53 9.35 -6.04
C PRO A 4 -3.42 10.07 -5.25
N ALA A 5 -2.17 10.01 -5.71
CA ALA A 5 -1.06 10.69 -5.07
C ALA A 5 -1.19 12.23 -5.11
N VAL A 6 -1.66 12.77 -6.24
CA VAL A 6 -1.90 14.21 -6.40
C VAL A 6 -3.03 14.69 -5.51
N ILE A 7 -4.14 13.96 -5.46
CA ILE A 7 -5.27 14.27 -4.57
C ILE A 7 -4.79 14.30 -3.11
N TYR A 8 -4.09 13.26 -2.66
CA TYR A 8 -3.57 13.20 -1.29
C TYR A 8 -2.67 14.40 -0.96
N ARG A 9 -1.72 14.74 -1.84
CA ARG A 9 -0.79 15.85 -1.62
C ARG A 9 -1.44 17.23 -1.68
N LYS A 10 -2.34 17.46 -2.64
CA LYS A 10 -2.86 18.81 -2.95
C LYS A 10 -4.19 19.13 -2.28
N LEU A 11 -5.07 18.14 -2.13
CA LEU A 11 -6.41 18.33 -1.57
C LEU A 11 -6.50 17.83 -0.12
N SER A 12 -5.68 16.85 0.26
CA SER A 12 -5.63 16.31 1.62
C SER A 12 -4.39 16.74 2.40
N PHE A 13 -3.61 17.70 1.88
CA PHE A 13 -2.41 18.29 2.50
C PHE A 13 -1.26 17.33 2.83
N GLY A 14 -1.34 16.08 2.39
CA GLY A 14 -0.28 15.10 2.56
C GLY A 14 0.02 14.77 4.03
N THR A 15 1.30 14.60 4.34
CA THR A 15 1.83 14.26 5.65
C THR A 15 3.08 15.08 5.93
N GLN A 16 3.28 15.47 7.19
CA GLN A 16 4.41 16.27 7.66
C GLN A 16 5.48 15.43 8.36
N SER A 17 5.41 14.10 8.25
CA SER A 17 6.41 13.19 8.81
C SER A 17 7.00 12.30 7.72
N GLU A 18 8.28 11.93 7.90
CA GLU A 18 8.93 10.96 7.03
C GLU A 18 8.20 9.61 7.08
N ALA A 19 7.87 9.14 8.29
CA ALA A 19 7.15 7.89 8.49
C ALA A 19 5.79 7.87 7.78
N GLY A 20 5.03 8.96 7.86
CA GLY A 20 3.76 9.08 7.15
C GLY A 20 3.97 9.11 5.63
N SER A 21 5.01 9.79 5.15
CA SER A 21 5.34 9.85 3.72
C SER A 21 5.65 8.45 3.18
N ARG A 22 6.46 7.67 3.90
CA ARG A 22 6.78 6.27 3.57
C ARG A 22 5.55 5.37 3.61
N PHE A 23 4.66 5.56 4.59
CA PHE A 23 3.42 4.79 4.66
C PHE A 23 2.55 4.99 3.41
N ILE A 24 2.33 6.24 3.01
CA ILE A 24 1.51 6.57 1.84
C ILE A 24 2.17 6.09 0.55
N GLU A 25 3.49 6.27 0.41
CA GLU A 25 4.28 5.75 -0.71
C GLU A 25 4.05 4.23 -0.90
N ARG A 26 4.16 3.46 0.20
CA ARG A 26 3.94 2.00 0.18
C ARG A 26 2.48 1.65 -0.16
N MET A 27 1.51 2.32 0.46
CA MET A 27 0.09 2.06 0.21
C MET A 27 -0.32 2.33 -1.24
N LEU A 28 0.19 3.41 -1.85
CA LEU A 28 -0.04 3.70 -3.25
C LEU A 28 0.59 2.64 -4.16
N THR A 29 1.80 2.19 -3.83
CA THR A 29 2.51 1.13 -4.57
C THR A 29 1.75 -0.19 -4.51
N ILE A 30 1.33 -0.62 -3.32
CA ILE A 30 0.56 -1.85 -3.11
C ILE A 30 -0.77 -1.78 -3.85
N SER A 31 -1.48 -0.64 -3.74
CA SER A 31 -2.76 -0.44 -4.43
C SER A 31 -2.63 -0.60 -5.95
N GLU A 32 -1.64 0.07 -6.55
CA GLU A 32 -1.42 -0.03 -7.98
C GLU A 32 -0.94 -1.42 -8.40
N THR A 33 -0.09 -2.06 -7.60
CA THR A 33 0.41 -3.42 -7.89
C THR A 33 -0.72 -4.45 -7.83
N CYS A 34 -1.53 -4.43 -6.78
CA CYS A 34 -2.73 -5.27 -6.67
C CYS A 34 -3.70 -5.02 -7.83
N ARG A 35 -3.90 -3.76 -8.23
CA ARG A 35 -4.74 -3.41 -9.39
C ARG A 35 -4.20 -4.03 -10.68
N LEU A 36 -2.90 -3.94 -10.93
CA LEU A 36 -2.25 -4.52 -12.12
C LEU A 36 -2.33 -6.05 -12.13
N GLN A 37 -2.22 -6.69 -10.96
CA GLN A 37 -2.34 -8.14 -10.79
C GLN A 37 -3.78 -8.65 -10.77
N LYS A 38 -4.79 -7.77 -10.87
CA LYS A 38 -6.21 -8.12 -10.69
C LYS A 38 -6.49 -8.79 -9.33
N ARG A 39 -5.70 -8.44 -8.31
CA ARG A 39 -5.84 -8.93 -6.92
C ARG A 39 -6.57 -7.89 -6.07
N PRO A 40 -7.54 -8.28 -5.22
CA PRO A 40 -8.19 -7.34 -4.31
C PRO A 40 -7.22 -6.83 -3.24
N ILE A 41 -7.00 -5.52 -3.19
CA ILE A 41 -6.13 -4.87 -2.21
C ILE A 41 -6.57 -5.14 -0.77
N TYR A 42 -7.88 -5.17 -0.51
CA TYR A 42 -8.42 -5.41 0.83
C TYR A 42 -7.97 -6.76 1.38
N ARG A 43 -8.01 -7.81 0.56
CA ARG A 43 -7.53 -9.14 0.95
C ARG A 43 -6.04 -9.12 1.28
N TRP A 44 -5.22 -8.46 0.44
CA TRP A 44 -3.79 -8.30 0.71
C TRP A 44 -3.53 -7.61 2.05
N LEU A 45 -4.32 -6.58 2.38
CA LEU A 45 -4.18 -5.84 3.64
C LEU A 45 -4.57 -6.70 4.85
N CYS A 46 -5.66 -7.46 4.77
CA CYS A 46 -6.02 -8.42 5.82
C CYS A 46 -4.89 -9.43 6.05
N ASP A 47 -4.39 -10.05 4.98
CA ASP A 47 -3.28 -11.02 5.05
C ASP A 47 -2.03 -10.38 5.70
N ALA A 48 -1.71 -9.12 5.37
CA ALA A 48 -0.55 -8.41 5.90
C ALA A 48 -0.70 -8.04 7.38
N VAL A 49 -1.89 -7.61 7.81
CA VAL A 49 -2.16 -7.30 9.22
C VAL A 49 -2.16 -8.58 10.05
N ASP A 50 -2.80 -9.65 9.57
CA ASP A 50 -2.82 -10.94 10.25
C ASP A 50 -1.42 -11.52 10.42
N ALA A 51 -0.58 -11.46 9.38
CA ALA A 51 0.82 -11.87 9.47
C ALA A 51 1.58 -11.02 10.49
N SER A 52 1.40 -9.69 10.48
CA SER A 52 2.05 -8.80 11.45
C SER A 52 1.66 -9.11 12.89
N LEU A 53 0.38 -9.42 13.16
CA LEU A 53 -0.11 -9.76 14.49
C LEU A 53 0.45 -11.09 14.99
N LYS A 54 0.73 -12.02 14.07
CA LYS A 54 1.36 -13.32 14.37
C LYS A 54 2.88 -13.28 14.45
N GLY A 55 3.51 -12.15 14.13
CA GLY A 55 4.97 -12.04 14.01
C GLY A 55 5.53 -12.76 12.78
N GLU A 56 4.69 -12.99 11.77
CA GLU A 56 5.05 -13.61 10.50
C GLU A 56 5.49 -12.56 9.46
N SER A 57 6.07 -13.03 8.36
CA SER A 57 6.46 -12.16 7.25
C SER A 57 5.24 -11.68 6.46
N ALA A 58 5.26 -10.42 6.02
CA ALA A 58 4.21 -9.84 5.19
C ALA A 58 4.03 -10.62 3.86
N PRO A 59 2.80 -10.70 3.32
CA PRO A 59 2.53 -11.39 2.07
C PRO A 59 3.30 -10.77 0.90
N CYS A 60 3.83 -11.62 0.02
CA CYS A 60 4.52 -11.13 -1.16
C CYS A 60 3.57 -10.32 -2.06
N ILE A 61 4.02 -9.14 -2.46
CA ILE A 61 3.28 -8.24 -3.37
C ILE A 61 3.68 -8.46 -4.83
N LEU A 62 4.86 -9.02 -5.10
CA LEU A 62 5.31 -9.33 -6.46
C LEU A 62 4.94 -10.77 -6.78
N SER A 63 4.27 -10.99 -7.92
CA SER A 63 4.22 -12.32 -8.51
C SER A 63 5.65 -12.71 -8.89
N GLY A 64 6.06 -13.94 -8.57
CA GLY A 64 7.35 -14.48 -9.03
C GLY A 64 7.45 -14.44 -10.57
N PRO A 65 8.65 -14.66 -11.13
CA PRO A 65 8.88 -14.64 -12.57
C PRO A 65 7.98 -15.62 -13.33
#